data_AF-C3W8P3-F1
#
_entry.id   AF-C3W8P3-F1
#
_cell.length_a   1.000
_cell.length_b   1.000
_cell.length_c   1.000
_cell.angle_alpha   90.00
_cell.angle_beta   90.00
_cell.angle_gamma   90.00
#
_symmetry.space_group_name_H-M   'P 1'
#
loop_
_entity.id
_entity.type
_entity.pdbx_description
1 polymer ?
#
loop_
_entity_poly.entity_id
_entity_poly.type
_entity_poly.pdbx_seq_one_letter_code
_entity_poly.pdbx_strand_id
1 'polypeptide(L)'
;TAGLGGMALKLVEGDKSSKNWWQKLDLVRRLVSEPVDDQSSRLEALICSAIYLKWIYTGQISCSEDGGHYRPNKHAEISRQIFREIEKMYYRKGISPEDVLVIRKIHPCLPSFKSEFTATVPLTRIRDIAHRNDIPHELKQEIKHTIQNKLHRSAGPEDLVATEAMLTRITKNPGEYNDAFVEQFKIFYSELKDFFNAGSLFEQLESIKESLNDSGLEALSSFVKTKQSLDQADAANIQVVMKTLQSLSSLRSVLMKGLEG
;
A
#
# COMPACT_ATOMS: atom_id res chain seq x y z
N THR A 1 -22.78 -10.41 -17.69
CA THR A 1 -23.28 -9.42 -16.72
C THR A 1 -24.78 -9.49 -16.51
N ALA A 2 -25.47 -10.57 -16.93
CA ALA A 2 -26.89 -10.74 -16.63
C ALA A 2 -27.12 -10.80 -15.10
N GLY A 3 -27.97 -9.91 -14.58
CA GLY A 3 -28.31 -9.83 -13.16
C GLY A 3 -27.48 -8.85 -12.32
N LEU A 4 -26.45 -8.19 -12.88
CA LEU A 4 -25.73 -7.12 -12.19
C LEU A 4 -26.36 -5.75 -12.50
N GLY A 5 -26.49 -4.91 -11.48
CA GLY A 5 -26.94 -3.52 -11.60
C GLY A 5 -26.01 -2.56 -10.83
N GLY A 6 -26.38 -1.29 -10.77
CA GLY A 6 -25.74 -0.31 -9.89
C GLY A 6 -24.23 -0.14 -10.09
N MET A 7 -23.52 -0.02 -8.97
CA MET A 7 -22.07 0.20 -8.94
C MET A 7 -21.29 -1.06 -9.31
N ALA A 8 -21.82 -2.24 -8.98
CA ALA A 8 -21.21 -3.51 -9.36
C ALA A 8 -21.10 -3.68 -10.89
N LEU A 9 -22.14 -3.32 -11.64
CA LEU A 9 -22.11 -3.37 -13.11
C LEU A 9 -21.08 -2.40 -13.68
N LYS A 10 -21.06 -1.15 -13.20
CA LYS A 10 -20.07 -0.13 -13.62
C LYS A 10 -18.64 -0.59 -13.37
N LEU A 11 -18.39 -1.22 -12.22
CA LEU A 11 -17.09 -1.78 -11.89
C LEU A 11 -16.69 -2.88 -12.89
N VAL A 12 -17.56 -3.86 -13.13
CA VAL A 12 -17.24 -5.00 -14.01
C VAL A 12 -17.00 -4.54 -15.46
N GLU A 13 -17.83 -3.65 -16.00
CA GLU A 13 -17.62 -3.12 -17.35
C GLU A 13 -16.37 -2.23 -17.43
N GLY A 14 -16.10 -1.45 -16.38
CA GLY A 14 -14.88 -0.65 -16.28
C GLY A 14 -13.61 -1.51 -16.24
N ASP A 15 -13.62 -2.61 -15.49
CA ASP A 15 -12.47 -3.51 -15.35
C ASP A 15 -12.10 -4.17 -16.68
N LYS A 16 -13.08 -4.56 -17.51
CA LYS A 16 -12.83 -5.10 -18.86
C LYS A 16 -12.00 -4.17 -19.74
N SER A 17 -12.14 -2.86 -19.54
CA SER A 17 -11.38 -1.82 -20.25
C SER A 17 -10.07 -1.43 -19.57
N SER A 18 -9.86 -1.87 -18.32
CA SER A 18 -8.73 -1.47 -17.47
C SER A 18 -7.72 -2.61 -17.36
N LYS A 19 -6.63 -2.53 -18.12
CA LYS A 19 -5.63 -3.60 -18.20
C LYS A 19 -4.57 -3.51 -17.10
N ASN A 20 -4.06 -2.31 -16.88
CA ASN A 20 -2.94 -2.05 -15.98
C ASN A 20 -3.41 -1.46 -14.65
N TRP A 21 -2.51 -1.42 -13.67
CA TRP A 21 -2.88 -1.06 -12.30
C TRP A 21 -3.41 0.36 -12.17
N TRP A 22 -2.78 1.36 -12.79
CA TRP A 22 -3.27 2.74 -12.70
C TRP A 22 -4.67 2.91 -13.30
N GLN A 23 -5.03 2.21 -14.38
CA GLN A 23 -6.39 2.26 -14.94
C GLN A 23 -7.40 1.69 -13.96
N LYS A 24 -7.05 0.59 -13.28
CA LYS A 24 -7.90 -0.01 -12.25
C LYS A 24 -8.03 0.90 -11.02
N LEU A 25 -6.97 1.60 -10.61
CA LEU A 25 -7.04 2.65 -9.59
C LEU A 25 -7.93 3.81 -10.06
N ASP A 26 -7.81 4.26 -11.31
CA ASP A 26 -8.64 5.34 -11.84
C ASP A 26 -10.12 4.94 -11.94
N LEU A 27 -10.42 3.67 -12.20
CA LEU A 27 -11.78 3.14 -12.12
C LEU A 27 -12.33 3.28 -10.70
N VAL A 28 -11.55 2.92 -9.67
CA VAL A 28 -11.94 3.11 -8.27
C VAL A 28 -12.15 4.60 -7.97
N ARG A 29 -11.24 5.47 -8.42
CA ARG A 29 -11.38 6.92 -8.29
C ARG A 29 -12.71 7.40 -8.87
N ARG A 30 -13.07 6.97 -10.08
CA ARG A 30 -14.35 7.33 -10.70
C ARG A 30 -15.55 6.82 -9.90
N LEU A 31 -15.50 5.57 -9.40
CA LEU A 31 -16.58 5.01 -8.58
C LEU A 31 -16.80 5.79 -7.28
N VAL A 32 -15.73 6.14 -6.55
CA VAL A 32 -15.87 6.89 -5.28
C VAL A 32 -16.21 8.37 -5.49
N SER A 33 -15.87 8.94 -6.65
CA SER A 33 -16.22 10.32 -7.01
C SER A 33 -17.59 10.46 -7.67
N GLU A 34 -18.28 9.35 -7.99
CA GLU A 34 -19.57 9.40 -8.66
C GLU A 34 -20.60 10.13 -7.77
N PRO A 35 -21.25 11.20 -8.27
CA PRO A 35 -22.32 11.83 -7.54
C PRO A 35 -23.49 10.85 -7.41
N VAL A 36 -23.88 10.57 -6.17
CA VAL A 36 -24.98 9.67 -5.83
C VAL A 36 -25.94 10.39 -4.90
N ASP A 37 -27.24 10.27 -5.20
CA ASP A 37 -28.30 11.00 -4.50
C ASP A 37 -28.68 10.34 -3.16
N ASP A 38 -28.42 9.03 -3.02
CA ASP A 38 -28.79 8.26 -1.84
C ASP A 38 -27.59 7.57 -1.16
N GLN A 39 -27.76 7.31 0.14
CA GLN A 39 -26.73 6.71 0.98
C GLN A 39 -26.44 5.25 0.61
N SER A 40 -27.42 4.49 0.11
CA SER A 40 -27.25 3.09 -0.26
C SER A 40 -26.32 2.95 -1.47
N SER A 41 -26.51 3.78 -2.50
CA SER A 41 -25.65 3.80 -3.68
C SER A 41 -24.22 4.22 -3.35
N ARG A 42 -24.04 5.15 -2.40
CA ARG A 42 -22.71 5.54 -1.90
C ARG A 42 -22.02 4.38 -1.19
N LEU A 43 -22.73 3.72 -0.29
CA LEU A 43 -22.21 2.57 0.43
C LEU A 43 -21.86 1.43 -0.54
N GLU A 44 -22.69 1.18 -1.56
CA GLU A 44 -22.40 0.22 -2.62
C GLU A 44 -21.09 0.56 -3.36
N ALA A 45 -20.89 1.83 -3.74
CA ALA A 45 -19.66 2.28 -4.40
C ALA A 45 -18.42 2.04 -3.53
N LEU A 46 -18.50 2.34 -2.22
CA LEU A 46 -17.42 2.08 -1.26
C LEU A 46 -17.15 0.57 -1.13
N ILE A 47 -18.19 -0.25 -1.02
CA ILE A 47 -18.05 -1.72 -0.87
C ILE A 47 -17.39 -2.32 -2.12
N CYS A 48 -17.89 -1.97 -3.31
CA CYS A 48 -17.33 -2.41 -4.58
C CYS A 48 -15.86 -1.99 -4.70
N SER A 49 -15.55 -0.74 -4.34
CA SER A 49 -14.18 -0.22 -4.36
C SER A 49 -13.25 -0.98 -3.41
N ALA A 50 -13.69 -1.24 -2.17
CA ALA A 50 -12.91 -1.97 -1.18
C ALA A 50 -12.62 -3.42 -1.59
N ILE A 51 -13.63 -4.13 -2.10
CA ILE A 51 -13.49 -5.52 -2.58
C ILE A 51 -12.54 -5.57 -3.77
N TYR A 52 -12.75 -4.68 -4.75
CA TYR A 52 -11.96 -4.65 -5.97
C TYR A 52 -10.50 -4.28 -5.72
N LEU A 53 -10.24 -3.24 -4.93
CA LEU A 53 -8.88 -2.88 -4.51
C LEU A 53 -8.20 -4.05 -3.80
N LYS A 54 -8.91 -4.76 -2.93
CA LYS A 54 -8.36 -5.93 -2.26
C LYS A 54 -7.95 -7.01 -3.26
N TRP A 55 -8.81 -7.34 -4.22
CA TRP A 55 -8.53 -8.34 -5.25
C TRP A 55 -7.36 -7.98 -6.15
N ILE A 56 -7.24 -6.72 -6.54
CA ILE A 56 -6.09 -6.22 -7.30
C ILE A 56 -4.83 -6.33 -6.46
N TYR A 57 -4.87 -5.83 -5.22
CA TYR A 57 -3.72 -5.79 -4.33
C TYR A 57 -3.17 -7.19 -4.04
N THR A 58 -4.03 -8.19 -3.89
CA THR A 58 -3.63 -9.59 -3.67
C THR A 58 -3.39 -10.38 -4.96
N GLY A 59 -3.44 -9.74 -6.13
CA GLY A 59 -3.23 -10.39 -7.43
C GLY A 59 -4.33 -11.38 -7.85
N GLN A 60 -5.49 -11.37 -7.19
CA GLN A 60 -6.66 -12.17 -7.59
C GLN A 60 -7.26 -11.64 -8.90
N ILE A 61 -7.11 -10.33 -9.15
CA ILE A 61 -7.31 -9.72 -10.47
C ILE A 61 -5.94 -9.26 -10.95
N SER A 62 -5.49 -9.83 -12.07
CA SER A 62 -4.17 -9.53 -12.63
C SER A 62 -4.11 -8.13 -13.22
N CYS A 63 -2.97 -7.48 -13.04
CA CYS A 63 -2.60 -6.26 -13.76
C CYS A 63 -1.65 -6.61 -14.90
N SER A 64 -1.94 -6.14 -16.10
CA SER A 64 -1.14 -6.40 -17.31
C SER A 64 -0.60 -5.11 -17.89
N GLU A 65 0.61 -5.16 -18.44
CA GLU A 65 1.20 -4.04 -19.17
C GLU A 65 0.44 -3.80 -20.49
N ASP A 66 0.22 -2.54 -20.85
CA ASP A 66 -0.36 -2.13 -22.14
C ASP A 66 0.67 -1.44 -23.05
N GLY A 67 1.97 -1.58 -22.75
CA GLY A 67 3.07 -0.98 -23.50
C GLY A 67 3.29 0.51 -23.24
N GLY A 68 2.47 1.14 -22.39
CA GLY A 68 2.64 2.53 -21.99
C GLY A 68 3.83 2.77 -21.05
N HIS A 69 4.11 4.05 -20.81
CA HIS A 69 5.15 4.53 -19.89
C HIS A 69 4.54 5.35 -18.74
N TYR A 70 3.96 4.65 -17.78
CA TYR A 70 3.31 5.20 -16.59
C TYR A 70 4.16 4.95 -15.36
N ARG A 71 4.94 5.98 -14.99
CA ARG A 71 5.77 5.95 -13.80
C ARG A 71 4.92 5.80 -12.52
N PRO A 72 5.52 5.32 -11.41
CA PRO A 72 4.82 5.12 -10.14
C PRO A 72 4.10 6.37 -9.61
N ASN A 73 4.56 7.57 -9.96
CA ASN A 73 3.93 8.82 -9.53
C ASN A 73 2.50 9.01 -10.02
N LYS A 74 2.15 8.44 -11.17
CA LYS A 74 0.77 8.44 -11.64
C LYS A 74 -0.15 7.65 -10.69
N HIS A 75 0.33 6.52 -10.18
CA HIS A 75 -0.43 5.68 -9.25
C HIS A 75 -0.57 6.38 -7.90
N ALA A 76 0.52 6.99 -7.40
CA ALA A 76 0.51 7.80 -6.20
C ALA A 76 -0.49 8.97 -6.31
N GLU A 77 -0.54 9.66 -7.45
CA GLU A 77 -1.47 10.78 -7.66
C GLU A 77 -2.94 10.33 -7.66
N ILE A 78 -3.26 9.22 -8.34
CA ILE A 78 -4.61 8.66 -8.35
C ILE A 78 -5.00 8.21 -6.93
N SER A 79 -4.09 7.56 -6.21
CA SER A 79 -4.27 7.19 -4.81
C SER A 79 -4.58 8.40 -3.92
N ARG A 80 -3.83 9.49 -4.07
CA ARG A 80 -4.08 10.75 -3.37
C ARG A 80 -5.48 11.30 -3.65
N GLN A 81 -5.96 11.19 -4.88
CA GLN A 81 -7.32 11.62 -5.26
C GLN A 81 -8.38 10.74 -4.61
N ILE A 82 -8.24 9.42 -4.66
CA ILE A 82 -9.16 8.48 -3.98
C ILE A 82 -9.19 8.79 -2.48
N PHE A 83 -8.00 8.91 -1.86
CA PHE A 83 -7.84 9.20 -0.43
C PHE A 83 -8.58 10.48 -0.04
N ARG A 84 -8.41 11.57 -0.79
CA ARG A 84 -9.10 12.84 -0.52
C ARG A 84 -10.61 12.71 -0.61
N GLU A 85 -11.14 11.98 -1.59
CA GLU A 85 -12.58 11.82 -1.73
C GLU A 85 -13.18 10.99 -0.58
N ILE A 86 -12.54 9.89 -0.20
CA ILE A 86 -13.04 9.07 0.93
C ILE A 86 -12.86 9.78 2.28
N GLU A 87 -11.81 10.57 2.48
CA GLU A 87 -11.62 11.34 3.73
C GLU A 87 -12.64 12.47 3.87
N LYS A 88 -13.01 13.15 2.77
CA LYS A 88 -14.13 14.12 2.79
C LYS A 88 -15.42 13.47 3.27
N MET A 89 -15.66 12.21 2.90
CA MET A 89 -16.80 11.44 3.40
C MET A 89 -16.61 11.07 4.87
N TYR A 90 -15.42 10.59 5.24
CA TYR A 90 -15.07 10.14 6.60
C TYR A 90 -15.35 11.21 7.67
N TYR A 91 -15.02 12.46 7.40
CA TYR A 91 -15.24 13.58 8.33
C TYR A 91 -16.61 14.26 8.16
N ARG A 92 -17.48 13.77 7.26
CA ARG A 92 -18.81 14.32 7.09
C ARG A 92 -19.65 14.03 8.33
N LYS A 93 -20.33 15.05 8.86
CA LYS A 93 -21.28 14.91 9.96
C LYS A 93 -22.38 13.91 9.58
N GLY A 94 -22.59 12.91 10.42
CA GLY A 94 -23.62 11.87 10.21
C GLY A 94 -23.18 10.74 9.28
N ILE A 95 -21.88 10.51 9.07
CA ILE A 95 -21.38 9.29 8.43
C ILE A 95 -21.84 8.05 9.20
N SER A 96 -22.25 7.00 8.49
CA SER A 96 -22.68 5.76 9.14
C SER A 96 -21.48 4.88 9.57
N PRO A 97 -21.65 4.01 10.57
CA PRO A 97 -20.62 3.06 10.97
C PRO A 97 -20.16 2.14 9.83
N GLU A 98 -21.05 1.79 8.91
CA GLU A 98 -20.77 0.96 7.73
C GLU A 98 -19.83 1.69 6.76
N ASP A 99 -20.12 2.97 6.44
CA ASP A 99 -19.26 3.80 5.61
C ASP A 99 -17.84 3.87 6.22
N VAL A 100 -17.75 4.14 7.53
CA VAL A 100 -16.50 4.20 8.29
C VAL A 100 -15.73 2.87 8.22
N LEU A 101 -16.42 1.74 8.37
CA LEU A 101 -15.81 0.41 8.31
C LEU A 101 -15.23 0.14 6.93
N VAL A 102 -15.96 0.46 5.87
CA VAL A 102 -15.54 0.19 4.49
C VAL A 102 -14.38 1.10 4.07
N ILE A 103 -14.42 2.39 4.44
CA ILE A 103 -13.32 3.34 4.20
C ILE A 103 -12.01 2.84 4.83
N ARG A 104 -12.06 2.31 6.06
CA ARG A 104 -10.90 1.71 6.73
C ARG A 104 -10.31 0.50 5.99
N LYS A 105 -11.09 -0.18 5.15
CA LYS A 105 -10.60 -1.28 4.30
C LYS A 105 -9.98 -0.78 3.00
N ILE A 106 -10.35 0.41 2.54
CA ILE A 106 -9.81 1.02 1.32
C ILE A 106 -8.39 1.55 1.56
N HIS A 107 -8.17 2.33 2.62
CA HIS A 107 -6.87 3.00 2.86
C HIS A 107 -5.64 2.08 2.73
N PRO A 108 -5.62 0.88 3.33
CA PRO A 108 -4.44 0.01 3.27
C PRO A 108 -4.14 -0.53 1.87
N CYS A 109 -5.12 -0.54 0.96
CA CYS A 109 -4.96 -1.09 -0.39
C CYS A 109 -4.50 -0.04 -1.42
N LEU A 110 -4.35 1.22 -1.00
CA LEU A 110 -3.91 2.31 -1.86
C LEU A 110 -2.38 2.45 -1.80
N PRO A 111 -1.69 2.70 -2.94
CA PRO A 111 -0.27 3.02 -2.89
C PRO A 111 -0.02 4.31 -2.12
N SER A 112 1.16 4.40 -1.51
CA SER A 112 1.64 5.59 -0.83
C SER A 112 1.75 6.75 -1.81
N PHE A 113 1.35 7.93 -1.31
CA PHE A 113 1.42 9.20 -2.03
C PHE A 113 2.31 10.22 -1.31
N LYS A 114 3.31 9.74 -0.56
CA LYS A 114 4.38 10.58 -0.02
C LYS A 114 5.06 11.38 -1.13
N SER A 115 5.69 12.49 -0.76
CA SER A 115 6.35 13.42 -1.68
C SER A 115 7.28 12.74 -2.67
N GLU A 116 8.11 11.81 -2.19
CA GLU A 116 9.07 11.03 -2.95
C GLU A 116 8.42 10.13 -4.01
N PHE A 117 7.19 9.66 -3.77
CA PHE A 117 6.45 8.83 -4.73
C PHE A 117 5.64 9.67 -5.72
N THR A 118 5.24 10.88 -5.35
CA THR A 118 4.58 11.84 -6.27
C THR A 118 5.55 12.66 -7.12
N ALA A 119 6.85 12.61 -6.82
CA ALA A 119 7.90 13.25 -7.61
C ALA A 119 7.90 12.76 -9.08
N THR A 120 8.49 13.53 -9.99
CA THR A 120 8.51 13.20 -11.43
C THR A 120 9.18 11.86 -11.73
N VAL A 121 10.15 11.46 -10.91
CA VAL A 121 10.98 10.26 -11.11
C VAL A 121 11.14 9.52 -9.77
N PRO A 122 10.12 8.79 -9.30
CA PRO A 122 10.21 8.00 -8.07
C PRO A 122 10.92 6.67 -8.32
N LEU A 123 11.33 5.98 -7.26
CA LEU A 123 11.90 4.62 -7.29
C LEU A 123 13.10 4.48 -8.25
N THR A 124 13.97 5.49 -8.32
CA THR A 124 15.13 5.51 -9.24
C THR A 124 16.25 4.56 -8.85
N ARG A 125 16.31 4.14 -7.58
CA ARG A 125 17.40 3.30 -7.05
C ARG A 125 17.59 2.01 -7.84
N ILE A 126 16.49 1.41 -8.32
CA ILE A 126 16.56 0.17 -9.13
C ILE A 126 17.32 0.35 -10.43
N ARG A 127 17.27 1.54 -11.04
CA ARG A 127 18.09 1.85 -12.21
C ARG A 127 19.56 1.78 -11.84
N ASP A 128 19.97 2.41 -10.74
CA ASP A 128 21.38 2.48 -10.37
C ASP A 128 21.90 1.09 -9.99
N ILE A 129 21.09 0.29 -9.29
CA ILE A 129 21.34 -1.13 -9.02
C ILE A 129 21.55 -1.91 -10.33
N ALA A 130 20.65 -1.76 -11.30
CA ALA A 130 20.71 -2.44 -12.59
C ALA A 130 21.85 -1.92 -13.50
N HIS A 131 22.60 -0.89 -13.11
CA HIS A 131 23.74 -0.37 -13.89
C HIS A 131 25.09 -0.68 -13.26
N ARG A 132 25.11 -1.31 -12.07
CA ARG A 132 26.32 -1.72 -11.38
C ARG A 132 27.25 -2.61 -12.25
N ASN A 133 28.55 -2.53 -11.96
CA ASN A 133 29.61 -3.27 -12.64
C ASN A 133 30.13 -4.47 -11.82
N ASP A 134 29.77 -4.53 -10.54
CA ASP A 134 30.18 -5.56 -9.57
C ASP A 134 29.15 -6.70 -9.43
N ILE A 135 28.24 -6.83 -10.40
CA ILE A 135 27.28 -7.94 -10.48
C ILE A 135 27.38 -8.66 -11.83
N PRO A 136 27.08 -9.97 -11.92
CA PRO A 136 27.08 -10.71 -13.18
C PRO A 136 26.15 -10.10 -14.22
N HIS A 137 26.55 -10.18 -15.50
CA HIS A 137 25.76 -9.63 -16.61
C HIS A 137 24.34 -10.20 -16.68
N GLU A 138 24.18 -11.51 -16.48
CA GLU A 138 22.88 -12.17 -16.48
C GLU A 138 21.95 -11.62 -15.40
N LEU A 139 22.46 -11.45 -14.16
CA LEU A 139 21.71 -10.86 -13.06
C LEU A 139 21.29 -9.41 -13.39
N LYS A 140 22.18 -8.65 -14.01
CA LYS A 140 21.91 -7.27 -14.45
C LYS A 140 20.75 -7.21 -15.45
N GLN A 141 20.74 -8.09 -16.46
CA GLN A 141 19.65 -8.17 -17.42
C GLN A 141 18.35 -8.61 -16.76
N GLU A 142 18.42 -9.57 -15.86
CA GLU A 142 17.25 -10.06 -15.13
C GLU A 142 16.61 -8.93 -14.32
N ILE A 143 17.37 -8.20 -13.49
CA ILE A 143 16.88 -7.03 -12.72
C ILE A 143 16.22 -6.01 -13.66
N LYS A 144 16.88 -5.70 -14.77
CA LYS A 144 16.40 -4.74 -15.75
C LYS A 144 15.05 -5.14 -16.34
N HIS A 145 14.91 -6.39 -16.78
CA HIS A 145 13.72 -6.84 -17.52
C HIS A 145 12.56 -7.27 -16.62
N THR A 146 12.85 -7.77 -15.42
CA THR A 146 11.83 -8.27 -14.48
C THR A 146 11.30 -7.20 -13.53
N ILE A 147 12.11 -6.19 -13.19
CA ILE A 147 11.77 -5.17 -12.19
C ILE A 147 11.83 -3.76 -12.79
N GLN A 148 13.01 -3.30 -13.24
CA GLN A 148 13.21 -1.89 -13.63
C GLN A 148 12.28 -1.47 -14.77
N ASN A 149 12.24 -2.22 -15.87
CA ASN A 149 11.44 -1.88 -17.03
C ASN A 149 9.95 -1.91 -16.71
N LYS A 150 9.51 -2.86 -15.89
CA LYS A 150 8.10 -3.01 -15.50
C LYS A 150 7.64 -1.82 -14.65
N LEU A 151 8.36 -1.50 -13.59
CA LEU A 151 8.05 -0.36 -12.72
C LEU A 151 7.99 0.98 -13.48
N HIS A 152 8.84 1.16 -14.48
CA HIS A 152 8.86 2.38 -15.30
C HIS A 152 7.81 2.40 -16.44
N ARG A 153 7.18 1.26 -16.75
CA ARG A 153 6.12 1.15 -17.77
C ARG A 153 4.74 1.16 -17.14
N SER A 154 4.54 0.32 -16.13
CA SER A 154 3.36 0.33 -15.28
C SER A 154 3.67 -0.47 -14.04
N ALA A 155 3.89 0.21 -12.92
CA ALA A 155 4.00 -0.46 -11.63
C ALA A 155 2.73 -1.29 -11.35
N GLY A 156 2.88 -2.43 -10.69
CA GLY A 156 1.79 -3.26 -10.19
C GLY A 156 2.22 -4.05 -8.95
N PRO A 157 1.27 -4.51 -8.11
CA PRO A 157 1.60 -5.32 -6.92
C PRO A 157 2.50 -6.53 -7.22
N GLU A 158 2.45 -7.06 -8.45
CA GLU A 158 3.30 -8.14 -8.95
C GLU A 158 4.80 -7.78 -8.92
N ASP A 159 5.16 -6.50 -9.07
CA ASP A 159 6.55 -6.04 -9.02
C ASP A 159 7.16 -6.19 -7.62
N LEU A 160 6.34 -6.05 -6.57
CA LEU A 160 6.77 -6.28 -5.20
C LEU A 160 7.15 -7.75 -4.99
N VAL A 161 6.33 -8.67 -5.50
CA VAL A 161 6.57 -10.13 -5.45
C VAL A 161 7.82 -10.50 -6.24
N ALA A 162 7.98 -9.95 -7.45
CA ALA A 162 9.18 -10.18 -8.26
C ALA A 162 10.46 -9.67 -7.57
N THR A 163 10.37 -8.50 -6.92
CA THR A 163 11.50 -7.92 -6.18
C THR A 163 11.84 -8.74 -4.93
N GLU A 164 10.84 -9.23 -4.19
CA GLU A 164 11.05 -10.09 -3.02
C GLU A 164 11.70 -11.43 -3.40
N ALA A 165 11.23 -12.06 -4.48
CA ALA A 165 11.82 -13.29 -5.00
C ALA A 165 13.28 -13.08 -5.41
N MET A 166 13.59 -11.95 -6.06
CA MET A 166 14.95 -11.59 -6.43
C MET A 166 15.83 -11.33 -5.21
N LEU A 167 15.33 -10.57 -4.21
CA LEU A 167 16.04 -10.32 -2.96
C LEU A 167 16.38 -11.64 -2.25
N THR A 168 15.38 -12.52 -2.11
CA THR A 168 15.54 -13.85 -1.51
C THR A 168 16.64 -14.64 -2.21
N ARG A 169 16.67 -14.62 -3.55
CA ARG A 169 17.69 -15.31 -4.34
C ARG A 169 19.08 -14.73 -4.11
N ILE A 170 19.25 -13.40 -4.18
CA ILE A 170 20.59 -12.79 -4.02
C ILE A 170 21.11 -12.87 -2.58
N THR A 171 20.23 -13.10 -1.60
CA THR A 171 20.63 -13.32 -0.19
C THR A 171 20.76 -14.79 0.18
N LYS A 172 20.50 -15.73 -0.74
CA LYS A 172 20.46 -17.16 -0.45
C LYS A 172 21.80 -17.69 0.06
N ASN A 173 22.90 -17.25 -0.56
CA ASN A 173 24.26 -17.63 -0.17
C ASN A 173 25.03 -16.36 0.26
N PRO A 174 25.24 -16.13 1.56
CA PRO A 174 25.99 -14.98 2.05
C PRO A 174 27.38 -14.89 1.42
N GLY A 175 27.76 -13.71 0.93
CA GLY A 175 29.05 -13.46 0.27
C GLY A 175 29.10 -13.80 -1.22
N GLU A 176 28.05 -14.35 -1.83
CA GLU A 176 27.99 -14.60 -3.29
C GLU A 176 27.99 -13.30 -4.09
N TYR A 177 27.35 -12.26 -3.57
CA TYR A 177 27.29 -10.93 -4.19
C TYR A 177 27.88 -9.87 -3.26
N ASN A 178 28.32 -8.76 -3.84
CA ASN A 178 28.86 -7.62 -3.11
C ASN A 178 27.85 -7.11 -2.05
N ASP A 179 28.29 -6.94 -0.80
CA ASP A 179 27.41 -6.53 0.30
C ASP A 179 26.74 -5.18 0.06
N ALA A 180 27.44 -4.23 -0.57
CA ALA A 180 26.86 -2.93 -0.91
C ALA A 180 25.79 -3.04 -2.01
N PHE A 181 25.89 -4.01 -2.93
CA PHE A 181 24.80 -4.30 -3.86
C PHE A 181 23.58 -4.86 -3.13
N VAL A 182 23.78 -5.87 -2.28
CA VAL A 182 22.70 -6.52 -1.51
C VAL A 182 21.99 -5.49 -0.62
N GLU A 183 22.75 -4.61 0.03
CA GLU A 183 22.20 -3.56 0.89
C GLU A 183 21.38 -2.53 0.10
N GLN A 184 21.87 -2.06 -1.05
CA GLN A 184 21.08 -1.19 -1.91
C GLN A 184 19.79 -1.85 -2.39
N PHE A 185 19.82 -3.16 -2.66
CA PHE A 185 18.64 -3.92 -3.05
C PHE A 185 17.63 -4.05 -1.90
N LYS A 186 18.08 -4.26 -0.66
CA LYS A 186 17.21 -4.25 0.53
C LYS A 186 16.54 -2.90 0.74
N ILE A 187 17.29 -1.81 0.60
CA ILE A 187 16.74 -0.45 0.69
C ILE A 187 15.68 -0.25 -0.39
N PHE A 188 15.98 -0.63 -1.64
CA PHE A 188 15.02 -0.54 -2.74
C PHE A 188 13.75 -1.36 -2.46
N TYR A 189 13.89 -2.59 -1.96
CA TYR A 189 12.74 -3.42 -1.58
C TYR A 189 11.89 -2.76 -0.47
N SER A 190 12.53 -2.11 0.51
CA SER A 190 11.83 -1.34 1.54
C SER A 190 11.08 -0.13 0.96
N GLU A 191 11.70 0.62 0.04
CA GLU A 191 11.04 1.72 -0.69
C GLU A 191 9.83 1.22 -1.47
N LEU A 192 9.94 0.04 -2.09
CA LEU A 192 8.86 -0.58 -2.84
C LEU A 192 7.73 -1.04 -1.92
N LYS A 193 8.04 -1.64 -0.77
CA LYS A 193 7.05 -1.99 0.26
C LYS A 193 6.29 -0.76 0.74
N ASP A 194 7.00 0.34 1.02
CA ASP A 194 6.37 1.61 1.42
C ASP A 194 5.45 2.15 0.31
N PHE A 195 5.93 2.14 -0.93
CA PHE A 195 5.12 2.55 -2.08
C PHE A 195 3.82 1.75 -2.22
N PHE A 196 3.87 0.42 -2.07
CA PHE A 196 2.66 -0.42 -2.13
C PHE A 196 1.87 -0.46 -0.82
N ASN A 197 2.31 0.25 0.23
CA ASN A 197 1.73 0.15 1.57
C ASN A 197 1.71 -1.29 2.12
N ALA A 198 2.72 -2.07 1.75
CA ALA A 198 2.91 -3.48 2.11
C ALA A 198 3.79 -3.67 3.36
N GLY A 199 4.15 -2.57 4.04
CA GLY A 199 4.85 -2.60 5.32
C GLY A 199 3.99 -3.21 6.42
N SER A 200 4.65 -3.89 7.35
CA SER A 200 4.03 -4.30 8.62
C SER A 200 3.67 -3.07 9.45
N LEU A 201 2.75 -3.24 10.40
CA LEU A 201 2.40 -2.19 11.35
C LEU A 201 3.64 -1.62 12.07
N PHE A 202 4.60 -2.47 12.43
CA PHE A 202 5.83 -2.02 13.10
C PHE A 202 6.71 -1.15 12.18
N GLU A 203 6.88 -1.54 10.92
CA GLU A 203 7.62 -0.73 9.95
C GLU A 203 6.96 0.65 9.74
N GLN A 204 5.62 0.68 9.66
CA GLN A 204 4.87 1.93 9.57
C GLN A 204 5.03 2.80 10.82
N LEU A 205 4.97 2.20 12.02
CA LEU A 205 5.12 2.93 13.28
C LEU A 205 6.56 3.45 13.49
N GLU A 206 7.57 2.67 13.13
CA GLU A 206 8.97 3.16 13.17
C GLU A 206 9.18 4.31 12.19
N SER A 207 8.53 4.29 11.02
CA SER A 207 8.67 5.38 10.02
C SER A 207 8.13 6.73 10.49
N ILE A 208 7.20 6.76 11.45
CA ILE A 208 6.64 7.99 12.01
C ILE A 208 7.27 8.37 13.35
N LYS A 209 8.18 7.55 13.88
CA LYS A 209 8.74 7.73 15.23
C LYS A 209 9.41 9.07 15.43
N GLU A 210 10.14 9.55 14.42
CA GLU A 210 10.83 10.85 14.45
C GLU A 210 9.88 12.05 14.44
N SER A 211 8.62 11.87 14.03
CA SER A 211 7.60 12.94 14.06
C SER A 211 6.74 12.93 15.33
N LEU A 212 6.96 11.99 16.25
CA LEU A 212 6.23 11.91 17.51
C LEU A 212 6.88 12.79 18.59
N ASN A 213 6.05 13.44 19.39
CA ASN A 213 6.48 14.06 20.65
C ASN A 213 6.73 13.00 21.74
N ASP A 214 7.23 13.41 22.90
CA ASP A 214 7.54 12.51 24.02
C ASP A 214 6.36 11.62 24.41
N SER A 215 5.14 12.18 24.47
CA SER A 215 3.93 11.41 24.79
C SER A 215 3.59 10.36 23.72
N GLY A 216 3.87 10.65 22.45
CA GLY A 216 3.70 9.72 21.34
C GLY A 216 4.75 8.61 21.37
N LEU A 217 6.00 8.95 21.68
CA LEU A 217 7.09 7.98 21.84
C LEU A 217 6.82 7.01 23.00
N GLU A 218 6.31 7.51 24.13
CA GLU A 218 5.89 6.68 25.27
C GLU A 218 4.73 5.75 24.90
N ALA A 219 3.69 6.28 24.25
CA ALA A 219 2.54 5.48 23.83
C ALA A 219 2.94 4.40 22.80
N LEU A 220 3.82 4.74 21.86
CA LEU A 220 4.38 3.80 20.89
C LEU A 220 5.19 2.71 21.59
N SER A 221 6.10 3.08 22.47
CA SER A 221 6.93 2.13 23.23
C SER A 221 6.08 1.19 24.08
N SER A 222 5.02 1.72 24.71
CA SER A 222 4.06 0.91 25.47
C SER A 222 3.33 -0.10 24.57
N PHE A 223 2.87 0.32 23.39
CA PHE A 223 2.21 -0.57 22.43
C PHE A 223 3.14 -1.65 21.89
N VAL A 224 4.38 -1.29 21.52
CA VAL A 224 5.37 -2.26 21.02
C VAL A 224 5.63 -3.34 22.06
N LYS A 225 5.80 -2.95 23.32
CA LYS A 225 6.04 -3.89 24.43
C LYS A 225 4.88 -4.84 24.68
N THR A 226 3.63 -4.34 24.68
CA THR A 226 2.43 -5.18 24.89
C THR A 226 2.20 -6.10 23.70
N LYS A 227 2.42 -5.64 22.47
CA LYS A 227 2.33 -6.46 21.26
C LYS A 227 3.37 -7.59 21.23
N GLN A 228 4.63 -7.32 21.62
CA GLN A 228 5.65 -8.37 21.76
C GLN A 228 5.26 -9.41 22.82
N SER A 229 4.68 -8.96 23.94
CA SER A 229 4.18 -9.87 24.99
C SER A 229 3.03 -10.74 24.46
N LEU A 230 2.16 -10.19 23.60
CA LEU A 230 1.07 -10.92 22.96
C LEU A 230 1.60 -11.96 21.94
N ASP A 231 2.63 -11.62 21.17
CA ASP A 231 3.23 -12.52 20.17
C ASP A 231 3.91 -13.74 20.80
N GLN A 232 4.31 -13.62 22.07
CA GLN A 232 4.91 -14.70 22.86
C GLN A 232 3.88 -15.44 23.74
N ALA A 233 2.65 -14.95 23.84
CA ALA A 233 1.62 -15.53 24.70
C ALA A 233 0.84 -16.60 23.96
N ASP A 234 0.50 -17.69 24.66
CA ASP A 234 -0.52 -18.62 24.17
C ASP A 234 -1.86 -17.90 24.01
N ALA A 235 -2.60 -18.26 22.95
CA ALA A 235 -3.79 -17.55 22.47
C ALA A 235 -4.93 -17.36 23.49
N ALA A 236 -4.84 -17.96 24.68
CA ALA A 236 -5.84 -17.91 25.74
C ALA A 236 -5.67 -16.77 26.77
N ASN A 237 -4.58 -15.98 26.73
CA ASN A 237 -4.36 -14.93 27.74
C ASN A 237 -5.13 -13.62 27.43
N ILE A 238 -6.41 -13.59 27.82
CA ILE A 238 -7.32 -12.44 27.64
C ILE A 238 -6.76 -11.15 28.24
N GLN A 239 -6.03 -11.20 29.35
CA GLN A 239 -5.46 -10.01 29.98
C GLN A 239 -4.40 -9.35 29.10
N VAL A 240 -3.55 -10.15 28.46
CA VAL A 240 -2.54 -9.65 27.52
C VAL A 240 -3.21 -9.04 26.29
N VAL A 241 -4.27 -9.68 25.76
CA VAL A 241 -5.06 -9.12 24.65
C VAL A 241 -5.66 -7.76 25.01
N MET A 242 -6.35 -7.66 26.15
CA MET A 242 -6.99 -6.42 26.61
C MET A 242 -5.96 -5.30 26.83
N LYS A 243 -4.80 -5.62 27.41
CA LYS A 243 -3.71 -4.66 27.61
C LYS A 243 -3.15 -4.14 26.28
N THR A 244 -2.97 -5.03 25.30
CA THR A 244 -2.52 -4.66 23.95
C THR A 244 -3.54 -3.77 23.26
N LEU A 245 -4.84 -4.12 23.30
CA LEU A 245 -5.91 -3.29 22.74
C LEU A 245 -5.97 -1.89 23.39
N GLN A 246 -5.84 -1.81 24.71
CA GLN A 246 -5.84 -0.53 25.42
C GLN A 246 -4.63 0.33 25.04
N SER A 247 -3.44 -0.26 24.93
CA SER A 247 -2.24 0.45 24.49
C SER A 247 -2.34 0.93 23.03
N LEU A 248 -2.95 0.12 22.14
CA LEU A 248 -3.20 0.51 20.75
C LEU A 248 -4.20 1.66 20.66
N SER A 249 -5.29 1.62 21.44
CA SER A 249 -6.26 2.72 21.50
C SER A 249 -5.64 4.01 22.02
N SER A 250 -4.73 3.91 23.00
CA SER A 250 -4.00 5.05 23.55
C SER A 250 -3.07 5.66 22.51
N LEU A 251 -2.27 4.83 21.83
CA LEU A 251 -1.41 5.26 20.72
C LEU A 251 -2.21 5.95 19.62
N ARG A 252 -3.33 5.33 19.19
CA ARG A 252 -4.23 5.93 18.21
C ARG A 252 -4.74 7.30 18.66
N SER A 253 -5.13 7.45 19.92
CA SER A 253 -5.61 8.74 20.42
C SER A 253 -4.53 9.82 20.38
N VAL A 254 -3.28 9.49 20.68
CA VAL A 254 -2.16 10.44 20.60
C VAL A 254 -1.89 10.84 19.14
N LEU A 255 -1.86 9.85 18.24
CA LEU A 255 -1.69 10.11 16.80
C LEU A 255 -2.80 11.00 16.24
N MET A 256 -4.06 10.77 16.61
CA MET A 256 -5.18 11.60 16.16
C MET A 256 -5.07 13.05 16.65
N LYS A 257 -4.67 13.27 17.91
CA LYS A 257 -4.47 14.64 18.43
C LYS A 257 -3.35 15.37 17.71
N GLY A 258 -2.29 14.66 17.31
CA GLY A 258 -1.19 15.23 16.53
C GLY A 258 -1.61 15.71 15.13
N LEU A 259 -2.75 15.25 14.61
CA LEU A 259 -3.30 15.68 13.32
C LEU A 259 -4.21 16.91 13.41
N GLU A 260 -4.61 17.31 14.62
CA GLU A 260 -5.46 18.49 14.85
C GLU A 260 -4.64 19.79 15.02
N GLY A 261 -3.31 19.68 15.06
CA GLY A 261 -2.36 20.79 15.23
C GLY A 261 -1.78 21.36 13.94
#